data_AF-A0A6F8YCU9-F1
#
_entry.id   AF-A0A6F8YCU9-F1
#
_cell.length_a   1.000
_cell.length_b   1.000
_cell.length_c   1.000
_cell.angle_alpha   90.00
_cell.angle_beta   90.00
_cell.angle_gamma   90.00
#
_symmetry.space_group_name_H-M   'P 1'
#
loop_
_entity.id
_entity.type
_entity.pdbx_description
1 polymer ?
#
loop_
_entity_poly.entity_id
_entity_poly.type
_entity_poly.pdbx_seq_one_letter_code
_entity_poly.pdbx_strand_id
1 'polypeptide(L)'
;MLLPDLSGYRLHKVIDDVDLDGVVVRGLRGSFHRRPTESGVLTVGVYSYAGAELMMAWGYVGEPHCRFNALRLPDGSWEPPRQGCPPVARVHDGGRVTALTLGEHILPAEPMTCPPSGGARAPGPETVLPAVGGPEGLGPWPPPAACAADSGS
;
A
#
# COMPACT_ATOMS: atom_id res chain seq x y z
N MET A 1 8.45 -22.61 2.23
CA MET A 1 8.22 -21.83 0.99
C MET A 1 9.43 -20.93 0.80
N LEU A 2 9.85 -20.66 -0.44
CA LEU A 2 11.02 -19.81 -0.74
C LEU A 2 10.60 -18.37 -1.02
N LEU A 3 11.53 -17.43 -0.91
CA LEU A 3 11.33 -16.06 -1.39
C LEU A 3 10.94 -16.08 -2.88
N PRO A 4 10.00 -15.21 -3.33
CA PRO A 4 9.67 -15.10 -4.74
C PRO A 4 10.89 -14.65 -5.57
N ASP A 5 11.19 -15.37 -6.64
CA ASP A 5 12.06 -14.86 -7.70
C ASP A 5 11.26 -13.97 -8.64
N LEU A 6 11.59 -12.68 -8.66
CA LEU A 6 10.92 -11.66 -9.46
C LEU A 6 11.20 -11.76 -10.95
N SER A 7 12.20 -12.54 -11.40
CA SER A 7 12.54 -12.71 -12.82
C SER A 7 11.35 -13.19 -13.67
N GLY A 8 10.45 -13.97 -13.07
CA GLY A 8 9.24 -14.47 -13.70
C GLY A 8 8.01 -13.56 -13.60
N TYR A 9 8.13 -12.40 -12.95
CA TYR A 9 7.03 -11.48 -12.72
C TYR A 9 7.18 -10.23 -13.59
N ARG A 10 6.04 -9.63 -13.95
CA ARG A 10 6.00 -8.31 -14.59
C ARG A 10 5.57 -7.26 -13.59
N LEU A 11 6.22 -6.10 -13.62
CA LEU A 11 5.76 -4.95 -12.86
C LEU A 11 4.34 -4.59 -13.32
N HIS A 12 3.42 -4.50 -12.38
CA HIS A 12 2.03 -4.14 -12.63
C HIS A 12 1.76 -2.68 -12.27
N LYS A 13 2.21 -2.24 -11.09
CA LYS A 13 2.08 -0.85 -10.66
C LYS A 13 3.11 -0.50 -9.59
N VAL A 14 3.32 0.79 -9.41
CA VAL A 14 4.08 1.34 -8.29
C VAL A 14 3.22 2.35 -7.56
N ILE A 15 3.31 2.35 -6.23
CA ILE A 15 2.65 3.30 -5.35
C ILE A 15 3.74 3.94 -4.50
N ASP A 16 3.84 5.25 -4.56
CA ASP A 16 4.64 6.05 -3.62
C ASP A 16 3.78 6.43 -2.42
N ASP A 17 4.42 6.72 -1.30
CA ASP A 17 3.78 7.06 -0.03
C ASP A 17 2.69 6.05 0.37
N VAL A 18 3.09 4.78 0.44
CA VAL A 18 2.18 3.67 0.74
C VAL A 18 1.48 3.87 2.09
N ASP A 19 0.17 3.67 2.08
CA ASP A 19 -0.65 3.51 3.28
C ASP A 19 -0.44 2.11 3.88
N LEU A 20 0.05 2.07 5.11
CA LEU A 20 0.08 0.88 5.95
C LEU A 20 -0.86 1.07 7.13
N ASP A 21 -1.96 0.30 7.16
CA ASP A 21 -2.95 0.31 8.25
C ASP A 21 -3.55 1.70 8.52
N GLY A 22 -3.89 2.45 7.47
CA GLY A 22 -4.44 3.80 7.56
C GLY A 22 -3.41 4.89 7.89
N VAL A 23 -2.12 4.57 7.84
CA VAL A 23 -1.01 5.51 8.05
C VAL A 23 -0.18 5.59 6.78
N VAL A 24 -0.24 6.76 6.14
CA VAL A 24 0.59 7.07 4.98
C VAL A 24 2.05 7.23 5.41
N VAL A 25 2.93 6.37 4.92
CA VAL A 25 4.37 6.45 5.19
C VAL A 25 5.06 7.14 4.02
N ARG A 26 5.36 8.43 4.19
CA ARG A 26 6.07 9.22 3.16
C ARG A 26 7.42 8.61 2.84
N GLY A 27 7.72 8.42 1.57
CA GLY A 27 8.94 7.78 1.08
C GLY A 27 8.91 6.25 1.06
N LEU A 28 7.84 5.62 1.56
CA LEU A 28 7.61 4.19 1.39
C LEU A 28 7.03 3.93 0.00
N ARG A 29 7.82 3.29 -0.85
CA ARG A 29 7.46 2.93 -2.22
C ARG A 29 7.17 1.44 -2.32
N GLY A 30 5.96 1.10 -2.75
CA GLY A 30 5.52 -0.26 -3.04
C GLY A 30 5.50 -0.56 -4.53
N SER A 31 6.33 -1.49 -4.98
CA SER A 31 6.33 -2.03 -6.35
C SER A 31 5.57 -3.35 -6.37
N PHE A 32 4.50 -3.43 -7.16
CA PHE A 32 3.62 -4.59 -7.22
C PHE A 32 3.81 -5.31 -8.53
N HIS A 33 4.20 -6.58 -8.45
CA HIS A 33 4.53 -7.43 -9.57
C HIS A 33 3.52 -8.57 -9.68
N ARG A 34 3.20 -8.99 -10.90
CA ARG A 34 2.23 -10.07 -11.16
C ARG A 34 2.79 -11.13 -12.09
N ARG A 35 2.37 -12.38 -11.88
CA ARG A 35 2.67 -13.51 -12.75
C ARG A 35 1.43 -14.40 -12.88
N PRO A 36 0.88 -14.58 -14.10
CA PRO A 36 -0.16 -15.57 -14.35
C PRO A 36 0.34 -16.99 -14.08
N THR A 37 -0.49 -17.83 -13.47
CA THR A 37 -0.28 -19.28 -13.27
C THR A 37 -1.60 -20.01 -13.56
N GLU A 38 -1.56 -21.34 -13.64
CA GLU A 38 -2.76 -22.16 -13.82
C GLU A 38 -3.77 -21.97 -12.67
N SER A 39 -3.26 -21.71 -11.46
CA SER A 39 -4.05 -21.51 -10.23
C SER A 39 -4.56 -20.08 -10.02
N GLY A 40 -4.24 -19.13 -10.91
CA GLY A 40 -4.65 -17.73 -10.78
C GLY A 40 -3.51 -16.76 -11.09
N VAL A 41 -3.58 -15.54 -10.55
CA VAL A 41 -2.52 -14.53 -10.74
C VAL A 41 -1.76 -14.35 -9.44
N LEU A 42 -0.51 -14.80 -9.40
CA LEU A 42 0.38 -14.51 -8.27
C LEU A 42 0.72 -13.02 -8.27
N THR A 43 0.78 -12.44 -7.07
CA THR A 43 1.18 -11.05 -6.85
C THR A 43 2.25 -10.97 -5.76
N VAL A 44 3.24 -10.10 -5.97
CA VAL A 44 4.31 -9.80 -5.00
C VAL A 44 4.42 -8.28 -4.88
N GLY A 45 4.29 -7.76 -3.66
CA GLY A 45 4.62 -6.39 -3.31
C GLY A 45 6.03 -6.34 -2.73
N VAL A 46 6.90 -5.53 -3.32
CA VAL A 46 8.23 -5.18 -2.80
C VAL A 46 8.16 -3.76 -2.27
N TYR A 47 8.44 -3.58 -0.98
CA TYR A 47 8.36 -2.29 -0.32
C TYR A 47 9.76 -1.79 -0.02
N SER A 48 10.02 -0.55 -0.39
CA SER A 48 11.31 0.11 -0.24
C SER A 48 11.14 1.47 0.41
N TYR A 49 12.09 1.87 1.24
CA TYR A 49 12.13 3.15 1.92
C TYR A 49 13.52 3.74 1.79
N ALA A 50 13.61 5.02 1.40
CA ALA A 50 14.88 5.70 1.13
C ALA A 50 15.82 4.90 0.20
N GLY A 51 15.24 4.15 -0.76
CA GLY A 51 15.98 3.32 -1.71
C GLY A 51 16.40 1.94 -1.20
N ALA A 52 16.16 1.60 0.07
CA ALA A 52 16.43 0.28 0.63
C ALA A 52 15.17 -0.59 0.66
N GLU A 53 15.25 -1.85 0.22
CA GLU A 53 14.15 -2.81 0.35
C GLU A 53 13.95 -3.21 1.81
N LEU A 54 12.71 -3.12 2.28
CA LEU A 54 12.34 -3.41 3.67
C LEU A 54 11.58 -4.72 3.82
N MET A 55 10.68 -5.01 2.87
CA MET A 55 9.84 -6.20 2.95
C MET A 55 9.36 -6.66 1.59
N MET A 56 9.05 -7.95 1.52
CA MET A 56 8.22 -8.53 0.47
C MET A 56 6.96 -9.14 1.07
N ALA A 57 5.84 -9.00 0.39
CA ALA A 57 4.61 -9.72 0.71
C ALA A 57 3.96 -10.27 -0.56
N TRP A 58 3.46 -11.50 -0.51
CA TRP A 58 2.94 -12.19 -1.70
C TRP A 58 1.77 -13.11 -1.42
N GLY A 59 1.04 -13.42 -2.48
CA GLY A 59 -0.16 -14.23 -2.48
C GLY A 59 -0.76 -14.27 -3.89
N TYR A 60 -2.08 -14.37 -3.96
CA TYR A 60 -2.85 -14.31 -5.19
C TYR A 60 -3.65 -13.01 -5.26
N VAL A 61 -3.82 -12.49 -6.48
CA VAL A 61 -4.75 -11.38 -6.73
C VAL A 61 -6.16 -11.80 -6.30
N GLY A 62 -6.85 -10.93 -5.56
CA GLY A 62 -8.19 -11.17 -5.05
C GLY A 62 -8.23 -11.71 -3.62
N GLU A 63 -7.09 -12.11 -3.04
CA GLU A 63 -7.02 -12.43 -1.62
C GLU A 63 -7.12 -11.14 -0.77
N PRO A 64 -7.88 -11.16 0.36
CA PRO A 64 -8.01 -10.00 1.24
C PRO A 64 -6.71 -9.67 1.98
N HIS A 65 -5.84 -10.67 2.17
CA HIS A 65 -4.60 -10.56 2.92
C HIS A 65 -3.45 -11.24 2.18
N CYS A 66 -2.23 -10.79 2.46
CA CYS A 66 -1.03 -11.45 1.95
C CYS A 66 -0.97 -12.86 2.53
N ARG A 67 -0.63 -13.84 1.69
CA ARG A 67 -0.48 -15.23 2.13
C ARG A 67 0.84 -15.40 2.89
N PHE A 68 1.88 -14.69 2.46
CA PHE A 68 3.20 -14.72 3.07
C PHE A 68 3.89 -13.37 3.02
N ASN A 69 4.89 -13.19 3.88
CA ASN A 69 5.80 -12.05 3.91
C ASN A 69 7.22 -12.46 4.32
N ALA A 70 8.19 -11.60 4.02
CA ALA A 70 9.56 -11.68 4.52
C ALA A 70 10.09 -10.25 4.71
N LEU A 71 10.76 -9.99 5.84
CA LEU A 71 11.40 -8.70 6.12
C LEU A 71 12.88 -8.73 5.77
N ARG A 72 13.42 -7.57 5.41
CA ARG A 72 14.86 -7.38 5.24
C ARG A 72 15.50 -7.18 6.60
N LEU A 73 16.55 -7.92 6.90
CA LEU A 73 17.34 -7.76 8.12
C LEU A 73 18.38 -6.64 7.98
N PRO A 74 18.87 -6.06 9.09
CA PRO A 74 19.88 -5.00 9.05
C PRO A 74 21.18 -5.39 8.36
N ASP A 75 21.52 -6.67 8.35
CA ASP A 75 22.69 -7.22 7.64
C ASP A 75 22.49 -7.35 6.12
N GLY A 76 21.31 -6.95 5.62
CA GLY A 76 20.94 -7.02 4.21
C GLY A 76 20.48 -8.40 3.75
N SER A 77 20.34 -9.38 4.64
CA SER A 77 19.71 -10.67 4.35
C SER A 77 18.18 -10.59 4.48
N TRP A 78 17.48 -11.66 4.11
CA TRP A 78 16.03 -11.76 4.24
C TRP A 78 15.68 -12.72 5.37
N GLU A 79 14.68 -12.35 6.18
CA GLU A 79 14.05 -13.30 7.09
C GLU A 79 13.43 -14.49 6.32
N PRO A 80 13.33 -15.66 6.94
CA PRO A 80 12.53 -16.76 6.39
C PRO A 80 11.08 -16.32 6.15
N PRO A 81 10.44 -16.79 5.06
CA PRO A 81 9.03 -16.51 4.80
C PRO A 81 8.11 -16.87 5.96
N ARG A 82 7.29 -15.90 6.37
CA ARG A 82 6.25 -16.04 7.39
C ARG A 82 4.87 -16.00 6.76
N GLN A 83 3.91 -16.71 7.34
CA GLN A 83 2.53 -16.69 6.87
C GLN A 83 1.81 -15.41 7.31
N GLY A 84 0.93 -14.91 6.45
CA GLY A 84 0.08 -13.74 6.70
C GLY A 84 0.72 -12.40 6.30
N CYS A 85 0.06 -11.31 6.71
CA CYS A 85 0.56 -9.96 6.56
C CYS A 85 1.79 -9.71 7.45
N PRO A 86 2.68 -8.77 7.07
CA PRO A 86 3.80 -8.38 7.93
C PRO A 86 3.31 -7.81 9.26
N PRO A 87 4.07 -7.98 10.36
CA PRO A 87 3.76 -7.33 11.62
C PRO A 87 4.01 -5.83 11.51
N VAL A 88 2.94 -5.04 11.49
CA VAL A 88 2.99 -3.57 11.53
C VAL A 88 2.43 -3.12 12.87
N ALA A 89 3.14 -2.25 13.58
CA ALA A 89 2.64 -1.61 14.80
C ALA A 89 2.81 -0.10 14.74
N ARG A 90 1.93 0.64 15.42
CA ARG A 90 1.95 2.11 15.47
C ARG A 90 2.71 2.55 16.70
N VAL A 91 3.60 3.52 16.54
CA VAL A 91 4.26 4.22 17.64
C VAL A 91 3.53 5.53 17.88
N HIS A 92 3.15 5.77 19.14
CA HIS A 92 2.40 6.95 19.54
C HIS A 92 3.24 7.87 20.43
N ASP A 93 3.09 9.18 20.23
CA ASP A 93 3.56 10.23 21.13
C ASP A 93 2.44 11.25 21.32
N GLY A 94 2.08 11.55 22.57
CA GLY A 94 0.99 12.49 22.90
C GLY A 94 -0.37 12.17 22.25
N GLY A 95 -0.69 10.89 22.02
CA GLY A 95 -1.92 10.46 21.35
C GLY A 95 -1.87 10.48 19.82
N ARG A 96 -0.77 10.95 19.22
CA ARG A 96 -0.57 11.00 17.77
C ARG A 96 0.36 9.89 17.31
N VAL A 97 0.07 9.26 16.16
CA VAL A 97 1.00 8.31 15.52
C VAL A 97 2.21 9.08 14.98
N THR A 98 3.41 8.71 15.40
CA THR A 98 4.69 9.33 15.00
C THR A 98 5.59 8.42 14.19
N ALA A 99 5.37 7.10 14.25
CA ALA A 99 6.07 6.12 13.44
C ALA A 99 5.26 4.83 13.28
N LEU A 100 5.66 4.00 12.32
CA LEU A 100 5.29 2.59 12.25
C LEU A 100 6.51 1.73 12.49
N THR A 101 6.33 0.60 13.16
CA THR A 101 7.32 -0.47 13.19
C THR A 101 6.96 -1.55 12.18
N LEU A 102 7.98 -2.04 11.47
CA LEU A 102 7.89 -3.17 10.55
C LEU A 102 9.02 -4.13 10.90
N GLY A 103 8.74 -5.08 11.79
CA GLY A 103 9.79 -5.83 12.48
C GLY A 103 10.71 -4.88 13.25
N GLU A 104 12.01 -4.90 12.94
CA GLU A 104 13.01 -4.01 13.55
C GLU A 104 13.11 -2.62 12.89
N HIS A 105 12.44 -2.40 11.75
CA HIS A 105 12.46 -1.10 11.07
C HIS A 105 11.49 -0.14 11.77
N ILE A 106 11.96 1.08 12.04
CA ILE A 106 11.13 2.19 12.52
C ILE A 106 10.99 3.20 11.38
N LEU A 107 9.78 3.34 10.85
CA LEU A 107 9.45 4.22 9.73
C LEU A 107 8.74 5.46 10.28
N PRO A 108 9.29 6.67 10.13
CA PRO A 108 8.63 7.86 10.64
C PRO A 108 7.30 8.08 9.92
N ALA A 109 6.25 8.33 10.71
CA ALA A 109 4.98 8.79 10.21
C ALA A 109 5.05 10.31 10.16
N GLU A 110 5.17 10.85 8.95
CA GLU A 110 4.96 12.28 8.77
C GLU A 110 3.54 12.65 9.23
N PRO A 111 3.34 13.82 9.84
CA PRO A 111 1.99 14.30 10.06
C PRO A 111 1.25 14.28 8.73
N MET A 112 0.05 13.69 8.71
CA MET A 112 -0.92 13.99 7.66
C MET A 112 -1.21 15.50 7.75
N THR A 113 -0.34 16.33 7.18
CA THR A 113 -0.75 17.64 6.75
C THR A 113 -1.71 17.34 5.62
N CYS A 114 -3.01 17.49 5.89
CA CYS A 114 -3.99 17.65 4.83
C CYS A 114 -3.35 18.61 3.81
N PRO A 115 -3.20 18.23 2.53
CA PRO A 115 -2.97 19.25 1.52
C PRO A 115 -4.13 20.26 1.70
N PRO A 116 -3.90 21.59 1.63
CA PRO A 116 -5.01 22.51 1.60
C PRO A 116 -5.90 22.04 0.45
N SER A 117 -7.17 21.75 0.76
CA SER A 117 -8.19 21.40 -0.22
C SER A 117 -8.22 22.53 -1.23
N GLY A 118 -7.42 22.39 -2.30
CA GLY A 118 -7.36 23.33 -3.40
C GLY A 118 -8.76 23.39 -3.95
N GLY A 119 -9.40 24.54 -3.74
CA GLY A 119 -10.84 24.72 -3.92
C GLY A 119 -11.35 24.04 -5.18
N ALA A 120 -12.45 23.34 -5.02
CA ALA A 120 -13.29 22.89 -6.11
C ALA A 120 -13.44 24.02 -7.13
N ARG A 121 -12.71 23.95 -8.24
CA ARG A 121 -13.06 24.74 -9.42
C ARG A 121 -14.27 24.02 -10.01
N ALA A 122 -15.44 24.61 -9.77
CA ALA A 122 -16.73 24.10 -10.23
C ALA A 122 -16.66 23.59 -11.67
N PRO A 123 -17.16 22.38 -11.98
CA PRO A 123 -17.42 22.00 -13.37
C PRO A 123 -18.55 22.89 -13.90
N GLY A 124 -18.28 23.57 -15.02
CA GLY A 124 -19.30 24.29 -15.79
C GLY A 124 -20.38 23.33 -16.31
N PRO A 125 -21.57 23.85 -16.69
CA PRO A 125 -22.73 23.01 -16.94
C PRO A 125 -22.60 22.15 -18.20
N GLU A 126 -22.91 20.87 -17.98
CA GLU A 126 -23.63 19.93 -18.85
C GLU A 126 -23.32 19.88 -20.35
N THR A 127 -22.72 18.76 -20.76
CA THR A 127 -23.16 18.07 -21.98
C THR A 127 -23.35 16.61 -21.62
N VAL A 128 -24.62 16.23 -21.45
CA VAL A 128 -25.06 14.85 -21.25
C VAL A 128 -25.01 14.13 -22.60
N LEU A 129 -24.25 13.04 -22.68
CA LEU A 129 -24.40 12.00 -23.71
C LEU A 129 -24.79 10.68 -23.02
N PRO A 130 -25.68 9.87 -23.63
CA PRO A 130 -26.30 8.74 -22.95
C PRO A 130 -25.35 7.55 -22.80
N ALA A 131 -25.53 6.85 -21.68
CA ALA A 131 -24.82 5.65 -21.28
C ALA A 131 -25.03 4.49 -22.26
N VAL A 132 -23.93 3.84 -22.64
CA VAL A 132 -23.92 2.49 -23.20
C VAL A 132 -23.32 1.58 -22.15
N GLY A 133 -24.11 0.60 -21.72
CA GLY A 133 -23.80 -0.32 -20.62
C GLY A 133 -22.59 -1.20 -20.87
N GLY A 134 -21.83 -1.40 -19.80
CA GLY A 134 -20.82 -2.45 -19.63
C GLY A 134 -20.78 -2.86 -18.16
N PRO A 135 -20.55 -4.14 -17.84
CA PRO A 135 -20.79 -4.67 -16.50
C PRO A 135 -19.78 -4.14 -15.47
N GLU A 136 -20.35 -3.69 -14.36
CA GLU A 136 -19.77 -3.57 -13.02
C GLU A 136 -19.06 -4.88 -12.62
N GLY A 137 -17.99 -4.93 -11.84
CA GLY A 137 -17.28 -3.89 -11.11
C GLY A 137 -16.02 -4.52 -10.51
N LEU A 138 -14.88 -3.91 -10.78
CA LEU A 138 -13.67 -3.97 -9.95
C LEU A 138 -13.10 -2.56 -9.98
N GLY A 139 -13.77 -1.67 -9.24
CA GLY A 139 -13.28 -0.32 -9.03
C GLY A 139 -11.89 -0.36 -8.39
N PRO A 140 -11.05 0.66 -8.62
CA PRO A 140 -9.84 0.82 -7.82
C PRO A 140 -10.23 0.85 -6.34
N TRP A 141 -9.34 0.32 -5.49
CA TRP A 141 -9.40 0.45 -4.04
C TRP A 141 -9.83 1.88 -3.67
N PRO A 142 -10.78 2.08 -2.74
CA PRO A 142 -11.19 3.42 -2.36
C PRO A 142 -9.94 4.23 -1.95
N PRO A 143 -9.82 5.51 -2.36
CA PRO A 143 -8.83 6.38 -1.76
C PRO A 143 -9.06 6.41 -0.24
N PRO A 144 -8.01 6.61 0.58
CA PRO A 144 -8.17 6.73 2.02
C PRO A 144 -9.25 7.76 2.32
N ALA A 145 -10.13 7.42 3.28
CA ALA A 145 -11.21 8.30 3.70
C ALA A 145 -10.63 9.70 3.95
N ALA A 146 -11.17 10.69 3.23
CA ALA A 146 -10.84 12.08 3.49
C ALA A 146 -11.01 12.34 4.99
N CYS A 147 -9.97 12.87 5.63
CA CYS A 147 -10.01 13.21 7.03
C CYS A 147 -11.28 14.03 7.30
N ALA A 148 -12.21 13.47 8.06
CA ALA A 148 -13.36 14.21 8.55
C ALA A 148 -12.81 15.38 9.38
N ALA A 149 -13.06 16.60 8.92
CA ALA A 149 -12.78 17.77 9.72
C ALA A 149 -13.72 17.73 10.94
N ASP A 150 -13.14 17.47 12.12
CA ASP A 150 -13.84 17.65 13.39
C ASP A 150 -14.31 19.11 13.46
N SER A 151 -15.60 19.30 13.24
CA SER A 151 -16.27 20.59 13.42
C SER A 151 -16.67 20.67 14.89
N GLY A 152 -15.70 21.00 15.76
CA GLY A 152 -15.98 21.38 17.15
C GLY A 152 -16.63 22.76 17.18
N SER A 153 -17.89 22.81 17.61
CA SER A 153 -18.57 24.04 18.07
C SER A 153 -18.40 24.21 19.58
#